data_AF-A0A7Y2N388-F1
#
_entry.id   AF-A0A7Y2N388-F1
#
_cell.length_a   1.000
_cell.length_b   1.000
_cell.length_c   1.000
_cell.angle_alpha   90.00
_cell.angle_beta   90.00
_cell.angle_gamma   90.00
#
_symmetry.space_group_name_H-M   'P 1'
#
loop_
_entity.id
_entity.type
_entity.pdbx_description
1 polymer ?
#
loop_
_entity_poly.entity_id
_entity_poly.type
_entity_poly.pdbx_seq_one_letter_code
_entity_poly.pdbx_strand_id
1 'polypeptide(L)' 'MSYEAFKEEVLDERIAELFVEFKSWSDLQMSGRLERGWAILASGETGDRGTYRKMWKLLPVPQREIDVSGGLIGQNAGH' A
#
# COMPACT_ATOMS: atom_id res chain seq x y z
N MET A 1 -13.18 11.61 23.70
CA MET A 1 -12.51 11.19 22.45
C MET A 1 -13.54 10.51 21.57
N SER A 2 -13.60 10.82 20.27
CA SER A 2 -14.51 10.14 19.35
C SER A 2 -13.91 8.78 18.94
N TYR A 3 -14.76 7.87 18.47
CA TYR A 3 -14.30 6.57 17.95
C TYR A 3 -13.28 6.73 16.82
N GLU A 4 -13.51 7.67 15.89
CA GLU A 4 -12.59 7.93 14.79
C GLU A 4 -11.25 8.48 15.31
N ALA A 5 -11.25 9.38 16.29
CA ALA A 5 -9.99 9.88 16.87
C ALA A 5 -9.18 8.77 17.54
N PHE A 6 -9.85 7.89 18.30
CA PHE A 6 -9.20 6.74 18.93
C PHE A 6 -8.64 5.75 17.89
N LYS A 7 -9.40 5.47 16.82
CA LYS A 7 -8.95 4.61 15.74
C LYS A 7 -7.72 5.18 15.02
N GLU A 8 -7.70 6.50 14.80
CA GLU A 8 -6.55 7.17 14.20
C GLU A 8 -5.30 7.05 15.08
N GLU A 9 -5.43 7.25 16.41
CA GLU A 9 -4.33 7.07 17.38
C GLU A 9 -3.80 5.63 17.36
N VAL A 10 -4.68 4.61 17.34
CA VAL A 10 -4.25 3.20 17.25
C VAL A 10 -3.48 2.92 15.95
N LEU A 11 -3.93 3.48 14.83
CA LEU A 11 -3.25 3.30 13.55
C LEU A 11 -1.89 3.99 13.52
N ASP A 12 -1.78 5.17 14.13
CA ASP A 12 -0.50 5.90 14.24
C ASP A 12 0.51 5.13 15.10
N GLU A 13 0.09 4.63 16.26
CA GLU A 13 0.93 3.79 17.13
C GLU A 13 1.39 2.50 16.42
N ARG A 14 0.50 1.83 15.69
CA ARG A 14 0.88 0.65 14.89
C ARG A 14 1.93 0.96 13.84
N ILE A 15 1.82 2.10 13.15
CA ILE A 15 2.79 2.49 12.12
C ILE A 15 4.14 2.83 12.76
N ALA A 16 4.14 3.51 13.91
CA ALA A 16 5.34 3.89 14.63
C ALA A 16 6.07 2.68 15.23
N GLU A 17 5.35 1.81 15.95
CA GLU A 17 5.92 0.65 16.66
C GLU A 17 6.36 -0.46 15.68
N LEU A 18 5.55 -0.74 14.66
CA LEU A 18 5.81 -1.84 13.72
C LEU A 18 6.59 -1.39 12.47
N PHE A 19 7.27 -0.25 12.57
CA PHE A 19 8.07 0.27 11.47
C PHE A 19 9.19 -0.74 11.12
N VAL A 20 9.38 -1.03 9.82
CA VAL A 20 10.35 -2.01 9.28
C VAL A 20 9.97 -3.50 9.49
N GLU A 21 8.87 -3.83 10.16
CA GLU A 21 8.42 -5.23 10.31
C GLU A 21 7.62 -5.77 9.11
N PHE A 22 7.65 -5.06 7.97
CA PHE A 22 6.83 -5.35 6.78
C PHE A 22 5.31 -5.35 7.03
N LYS A 23 4.84 -4.83 8.17
CA LYS A 23 3.41 -4.70 8.51
C LYS A 23 2.78 -3.39 8.04
N SER A 24 3.60 -2.33 7.94
CA SER A 24 3.13 -0.99 7.63
C SER A 24 2.48 -0.88 6.25
N TRP A 25 2.95 -1.64 5.25
CA TRP A 25 2.37 -1.62 3.91
C TRP A 25 0.90 -2.08 3.90
N SER A 26 0.61 -3.22 4.56
CA SER A 26 -0.75 -3.75 4.66
C SER A 26 -1.67 -2.84 5.47
N ASP A 27 -1.18 -2.26 6.57
CA ASP A 27 -1.95 -1.34 7.40
C ASP A 27 -2.30 -0.03 6.65
N LEU A 28 -1.35 0.51 5.88
CA LEU A 28 -1.57 1.69 5.03
C LEU A 28 -2.59 1.40 3.91
N GLN A 29 -2.64 0.17 3.39
CA GLN A 29 -3.64 -0.23 2.40
C GLN A 29 -5.04 -0.36 2.99
N MET A 30 -5.17 -1.04 4.13
CA MET A 30 -6.46 -1.26 4.78
C MET A 30 -7.06 0.06 5.28
N SER A 31 -6.22 0.95 5.81
CA SER A 31 -6.64 2.27 6.29
C SER A 31 -6.84 3.30 5.17
N GLY A 32 -6.51 2.98 3.92
CA GLY A 32 -6.58 3.92 2.80
C GLY A 32 -5.54 5.04 2.85
N ARG A 33 -4.56 4.96 3.74
CA ARG A 33 -3.53 5.99 3.97
C ARG A 33 -2.34 5.89 3.02
N LEU A 34 -2.29 4.87 2.16
CA LEU A 34 -1.14 4.61 1.30
C LEU A 34 -0.85 5.75 0.30
N GLU A 35 -1.89 6.32 -0.31
CA GLU A 35 -1.75 7.46 -1.23
C GLU A 35 -1.20 8.70 -0.50
N ARG A 36 -1.72 9.00 0.69
CA ARG A 36 -1.24 10.10 1.54
C ARG A 36 0.21 9.88 1.97
N GLY A 37 0.54 8.68 2.45
CA GLY A 37 1.91 8.33 2.83
C GLY A 37 2.89 8.43 1.66
N TRP A 38 2.48 7.98 0.48
CA TRP A 38 3.29 8.12 -0.74
C TRP A 38 3.49 9.58 -1.12
N ALA A 39 2.45 10.42 -1.04
CA ALA A 39 2.58 11.85 -1.32
C ALA A 39 3.59 12.53 -0.38
N ILE A 40 3.59 12.19 0.91
CA ILE A 40 4.58 12.68 1.88
C ILE A 40 5.99 12.24 1.46
N LEU A 41 6.17 10.95 1.15
CA LEU A 41 7.46 10.40 0.72
C LEU A 41 7.96 10.98 -0.62
N ALA A 42 7.04 11.30 -1.53
CA ALA A 42 7.35 11.90 -2.83
C ALA A 42 7.65 13.40 -2.72
N SER A 43 7.13 14.08 -1.70
CA SER A 43 7.40 15.50 -1.44
C SER A 43 8.72 15.78 -0.70
N GLY A 44 9.39 14.74 -0.18
CA GLY A 44 10.70 14.87 0.48
C GLY A 44 11.85 15.15 -0.48
N GLU A 45 13.05 15.41 0.05
CA GLU A 45 14.28 15.82 -0.68
C GLU A 45 14.74 14.87 -1.81
N THR A 46 14.14 13.69 -1.94
CA THR A 46 14.43 12.68 -2.97
C THR A 46 13.33 12.60 -4.03
N GLY A 47 12.70 13.73 -4.36
CA GLY A 47 11.42 13.91 -5.11
C GLY A 47 11.23 13.25 -6.48
N ASP A 48 11.96 12.20 -6.79
CA ASP A 48 11.91 11.38 -8.00
C ASP A 48 10.92 10.19 -7.87
N ARG A 49 10.15 10.12 -6.77
CA ARG A 49 9.28 8.94 -6.47
C ARG A 49 7.95 8.91 -7.23
N GLY A 50 7.71 9.87 -8.12
CA GLY A 50 6.51 9.93 -8.97
C GLY A 50 5.18 10.00 -8.22
N THR A 51 4.08 10.15 -8.95
CA THR A 51 2.72 10.11 -8.39
C THR A 51 2.31 8.67 -8.10
N TYR A 52 1.74 8.42 -6.92
CA TYR A 52 1.15 7.13 -6.58
C TYR A 52 0.11 6.71 -7.62
N ARG A 53 0.18 5.46 -8.10
CA ARG A 53 -0.82 4.87 -9.00
C ARG A 53 -1.60 3.79 -8.27
N LYS A 54 -2.93 3.77 -8.46
CA LYS A 54 -3.82 2.78 -7.82
C LYS A 54 -3.42 1.32 -8.09
N MET A 55 -2.81 1.04 -9.24
CA MET A 55 -2.30 -0.30 -9.58
C MET A 55 -1.22 -0.80 -8.60
N TRP A 56 -0.49 0.10 -7.92
CA TRP A 56 0.54 -0.25 -6.94
C TRP A 56 -0.05 -0.76 -5.62
N LYS A 57 -1.38 -0.76 -5.46
CA LYS A 57 -2.02 -1.41 -4.31
C LYS A 57 -1.77 -2.93 -4.31
N LEU A 58 -1.60 -3.55 -5.47
CA LEU A 58 -1.33 -4.99 -5.55
C LEU A 58 -0.04 -5.21 -6.33
N LEU A 59 0.77 -6.16 -5.86
CA LEU A 59 1.85 -6.69 -6.68
C LEU A 59 1.24 -7.38 -7.91
N PRO A 60 1.90 -7.33 -9.07
CA PRO A 60 1.43 -8.06 -10.24
C PRO A 60 1.41 -9.56 -9.95
N VAL A 61 0.39 -10.26 -10.46
CA VAL A 61 0.42 -11.71 -10.55
C VAL A 61 1.60 -12.09 -11.44
N PRO A 62 2.52 -12.98 -11.01
CA PRO A 62 3.65 -13.36 -11.83
C PRO A 62 3.21 -13.96 -13.17
N GLN A 63 3.77 -13.47 -14.28
CA GLN A 63 3.35 -13.88 -15.64
C GLN A 63 3.40 -15.39 -15.84
N ARG A 64 4.41 -16.05 -15.26
CA ARG A 64 4.54 -17.52 -15.27
C ARG A 64 3.30 -18.24 -14.75
N GLU A 65 2.68 -17.73 -13.68
CA GLU A 65 1.50 -18.36 -13.08
C GLU A 65 0.27 -18.19 -13.99
N ILE A 66 0.15 -17.04 -14.67
CA ILE A 66 -0.89 -16.79 -15.68
C ILE A 66 -0.72 -17.78 -16.84
N ASP A 67 0.50 -17.90 -17.37
CA ASP A 67 0.81 -18.78 -18.52
C ASP A 67 0.54 -20.26 -18.20
N VAL A 68 0.99 -20.73 -17.03
CA VAL A 68 0.79 -22.13 -16.58
C VAL A 68 -0.69 -22.43 -16.32
N SER A 69 -1.48 -21.44 -15.90
CA SER A 69 -2.91 -21.61 -15.64
C SER A 69 -3.76 -21.79 -16.90
N GLY A 70 -3.20 -21.54 -18.10
CA GLY A 70 -3.94 -21.60 -19.35
C GLY A 70 -5.08 -20.57 -19.43
N GLY A 71 -4.96 -19.45 -18.72
CA GLY A 71 -5.97 -18.39 -18.66
C GLY A 71 -7.01 -18.54 -17.55
N LEU A 72 -6.86 -19.51 -16.65
CA LEU A 72 -7.72 -19.63 -15.45
C LEU A 72 -7.46 -18.49 -14.45
N ILE A 73 -6.22 -18.01 -14.37
CA ILE A 73 -5.81 -16.89 -13.52
C ILE A 73 -5.56 -15.67 -14.42
N GLY A 74 -6.21 -14.55 -14.08
CA GLY A 74 -6.00 -13.25 -14.73
C GLY A 74 -5.04 -12.34 -13.95
N GLN A 75 -4.70 -11.21 -14.56
CA GLN A 75 -3.87 -10.18 -13.92
C GLN A 75 -4.71 -9.26 -13.02
N ASN A 76 -4.07 -8.69 -11.99
CA ASN A 76 -4.64 -7.63 -11.15
C ASN A 76 -4.95 -6.38 -11.99
N ALA A 77 -6.06 -5.71 -11.68
CA ALA A 77 -6.51 -4.54 -12.45
C ALA A 77 -5.42 -3.46 -12.57
N GLY A 78 -5.10 -3.07 -13.80
CA GLY A 78 -4.15 -2.01 -14.12
C GLY A 78 -2.73 -2.48 -14.45
N HIS A 79 -2.43 -3.77 -14.28
CA HIS A 79 -1.21 -4.41 -14.78
C HIS A 79 -1.44 -5.11 -16.12
#